data_AF-A0A914KH90-F1
#
_entry.id   AF-A0A914KH90-F1
#
_cell.length_a   1.000
_cell.length_b   1.000
_cell.length_c   1.000
_cell.angle_alpha   90.00
_cell.angle_beta   90.00
_cell.angle_gamma   90.00
#
_symmetry.space_group_name_H-M   'P 1'
#
loop_
_entity.id
_entity.type
_entity.pdbx_description
1 polymer ?
#
loop_
_entity_poly.entity_id
_entity_poly.type
_entity_poly.pdbx_seq_one_letter_code
_entity_poly.pdbx_strand_id
1 'polypeptide(L)'
;MRLWWLYAEVSALYSSIYLYPGDRKRKKILCERHMHAKVAEAEWTWSLRRKDRPVILFTKMELDPYSPSQNLFYSKEELFCSYEWTAQLGVDGLIIWSSSKQIGERCHSISVYLNNVFGPFVQKLIENTKELRDKNPHYKIPVGDEKVSYNEWRPEWSLNWAARRIYQLESTKDVLERFPGISEKSATEIGRELFNKRARKFTVETIRLGRKLRPKALWGFYDTPLCNYDAGERWPVGCLELFRKHNDKLWWLYAEVSALYSSIYLYPGDRKRKKILCERHMHAKVAEAEWTWSLRRKDRPVILFTKMELDPYSPSQNLFYSKEELFCSYEWTAQLGVDGLIIWSSSKQIGERCHSISVYLNNVFGPFVQKLIENTKELRDKNPHYKIPVGDEKVSYNEVSDAVDLTTRYTQ
;
A
#
# COMPACT_ATOMS: atom_id res chain seq x y z
N MET A 1 11.36 1.25 -28.26
CA MET A 1 10.53 0.65 -27.18
C MET A 1 11.46 -0.03 -26.19
N ARG A 2 11.61 0.49 -24.96
CA ARG A 2 12.72 0.09 -24.06
C ARG A 2 12.30 -0.66 -22.77
N LEU A 3 11.04 -0.60 -22.33
CA LEU A 3 10.59 -1.21 -21.07
C LEU A 3 9.82 -2.53 -21.22
N TRP A 4 9.86 -3.15 -22.40
CA TRP A 4 9.04 -4.31 -22.74
C TRP A 4 9.29 -5.58 -21.92
N TRP A 5 10.51 -5.76 -21.44
CA TRP A 5 10.86 -6.89 -20.60
C TRP A 5 10.21 -6.72 -19.22
N LEU A 6 10.17 -5.50 -18.67
CA LEU A 6 9.58 -5.24 -17.35
C LEU A 6 8.09 -5.60 -17.33
N TYR A 7 7.37 -5.26 -18.39
CA TYR A 7 5.95 -5.61 -18.52
C TYR A 7 5.69 -7.11 -18.64
N ALA A 8 6.68 -7.91 -19.07
CA ALA A 8 6.53 -9.36 -19.10
C ALA A 8 6.64 -9.97 -17.68
N GLU A 9 7.38 -9.32 -16.78
CA GLU A 9 7.69 -9.84 -15.44
C GLU A 9 6.74 -9.35 -14.34
N VAL A 10 6.02 -8.23 -14.54
CA VAL A 10 5.12 -7.68 -13.53
C VAL A 10 3.74 -8.34 -13.54
N SER A 11 3.18 -8.59 -12.35
CA SER A 11 1.87 -9.25 -12.19
C SER A 11 0.68 -8.28 -12.22
N ALA A 12 0.91 -6.97 -12.12
CA ALA A 12 -0.10 -5.93 -12.15
C ALA A 12 0.50 -4.61 -12.65
N LEU A 13 -0.32 -3.77 -13.31
CA LEU A 13 0.06 -2.40 -13.68
C LEU A 13 -0.55 -1.41 -12.72
N TYR A 14 0.27 -0.47 -12.26
CA TYR A 14 -0.12 0.56 -11.32
C TYR A 14 -0.04 1.95 -11.97
N SER A 15 -1.18 2.52 -12.37
CA SER A 15 -1.21 3.81 -13.08
C SER A 15 -1.82 4.91 -12.23
N SER A 16 -1.15 6.06 -12.12
CA SER A 16 -1.71 7.20 -11.39
C SER A 16 -2.71 8.01 -12.24
N ILE A 17 -3.81 8.37 -11.61
CA ILE A 17 -4.94 9.14 -12.17
C ILE A 17 -5.21 10.42 -11.37
N TYR A 18 -4.15 11.00 -10.81
CA TYR A 18 -4.22 12.17 -9.96
C TYR A 18 -4.82 13.37 -10.71
N LEU A 19 -5.85 13.98 -10.10
CA LEU A 19 -6.29 15.33 -10.44
C LEU A 19 -5.47 16.36 -9.65
N TYR A 20 -5.26 17.52 -10.26
CA TYR A 20 -4.52 18.67 -9.74
C TYR A 20 -5.38 19.94 -9.79
N PRO A 21 -5.03 21.03 -9.07
CA PRO A 21 -5.85 22.25 -9.02
C PRO A 21 -6.20 22.85 -10.39
N GLY A 22 -5.29 22.74 -11.37
CA GLY A 22 -5.53 23.20 -12.75
C GLY A 22 -6.60 22.41 -13.50
N ASP A 23 -6.97 21.23 -13.01
CA ASP A 23 -7.96 20.34 -13.64
C ASP A 23 -9.41 20.71 -13.29
N ARG A 24 -9.64 21.60 -12.32
CA ARG A 24 -10.99 22.08 -11.92
C ARG A 24 -11.81 22.67 -13.07
N LYS A 25 -11.14 23.22 -14.09
CA LYS A 25 -11.80 23.82 -15.26
C LYS A 25 -12.14 22.79 -16.35
N ARG A 26 -11.75 21.53 -16.20
CA ARG A 26 -12.05 20.49 -17.19
C ARG A 26 -13.54 20.15 -17.17
N LYS A 27 -14.21 20.29 -18.32
CA LYS A 27 -15.57 19.79 -18.52
C LYS A 27 -15.61 18.27 -18.26
N LYS A 28 -16.73 17.75 -17.76
CA LYS A 28 -16.96 16.32 -17.44
C LYS A 28 -16.45 15.36 -18.54
N ILE A 29 -16.63 15.72 -19.80
CA ILE A 29 -16.18 14.93 -20.97
C ILE A 29 -14.65 14.78 -21.08
N LEU A 30 -13.87 15.75 -20.60
CA LEU A 30 -12.41 15.69 -20.60
C LEU A 30 -11.88 14.78 -19.49
N CYS A 31 -12.63 14.65 -18.40
CA CYS A 31 -12.33 13.68 -17.37
C CYS A 31 -12.52 12.25 -17.88
N GLU A 32 -13.68 11.96 -18.47
CA GLU A 32 -13.98 10.66 -19.06
C GLU A 32 -12.88 10.25 -20.04
N ARG A 33 -12.54 11.12 -20.98
CA ARG A 33 -11.44 10.87 -21.94
C ARG A 33 -10.10 10.63 -21.26
N HIS A 34 -9.78 11.36 -20.19
CA HIS A 34 -8.55 11.14 -19.44
C HIS A 34 -8.50 9.75 -18.80
N MET A 35 -9.60 9.35 -18.15
CA MET A 35 -9.72 8.05 -17.50
C MET A 35 -9.70 6.90 -18.50
N HIS A 36 -10.47 7.01 -19.58
CA HIS A 36 -10.45 6.06 -20.68
C HIS A 36 -9.05 5.93 -21.29
N ALA A 37 -8.34 7.05 -21.53
CA ALA A 37 -6.99 6.99 -22.07
C ALA A 37 -6.01 6.30 -21.12
N LYS A 38 -6.12 6.54 -19.80
CA LYS A 38 -5.26 5.91 -18.79
C LYS A 38 -5.49 4.40 -18.67
N VAL A 39 -6.75 3.97 -18.67
CA VAL A 39 -7.10 2.55 -18.63
C VAL A 39 -6.78 1.87 -19.95
N ALA A 40 -7.13 2.48 -21.09
CA ALA A 40 -6.84 1.95 -22.42
C ALA A 40 -5.33 1.80 -22.65
N GLU A 41 -4.49 2.74 -22.18
CA GLU A 41 -3.04 2.59 -22.27
C GLU A 41 -2.52 1.41 -21.44
N ALA A 42 -3.08 1.20 -20.23
CA ALA A 42 -2.72 0.06 -19.38
C ALA A 42 -3.19 -1.27 -20.00
N GLU A 43 -4.41 -1.33 -20.51
CA GLU A 43 -4.96 -2.49 -21.20
C GLU A 43 -4.23 -2.77 -22.53
N TRP A 44 -3.88 -1.73 -23.28
CA TRP A 44 -3.08 -1.85 -24.49
C TRP A 44 -1.70 -2.39 -24.16
N THR A 45 -1.05 -1.87 -23.11
CA THR A 45 0.23 -2.40 -22.60
C THR A 45 0.12 -3.90 -22.30
N TRP A 46 -1.00 -4.35 -21.71
CA TRP A 46 -1.26 -5.78 -21.52
C TRP A 46 -1.51 -6.55 -22.81
N SER A 47 -2.26 -5.98 -23.75
CA SER A 47 -2.57 -6.60 -25.04
C SER A 47 -1.32 -6.97 -25.85
N LEU A 48 -0.20 -6.26 -25.64
CA LEU A 48 1.08 -6.52 -26.29
C LEU A 48 1.80 -7.78 -25.75
N ARG A 49 1.33 -8.40 -24.66
CA ARG A 49 1.99 -9.54 -24.00
C ARG A 49 1.04 -10.64 -23.55
N ARG A 50 0.14 -10.33 -22.61
CA ARG A 50 -0.79 -11.28 -21.97
C ARG A 50 -2.09 -10.57 -21.67
N LYS A 51 -3.18 -10.98 -22.32
CA LYS A 51 -4.53 -10.59 -21.90
C LYS A 51 -4.77 -11.19 -20.50
N ASP A 52 -5.46 -10.46 -19.64
CA ASP A 52 -5.95 -10.90 -18.31
C ASP A 52 -5.07 -10.58 -17.09
N ARG A 53 -4.25 -9.52 -17.14
CA ARG A 53 -3.53 -9.02 -15.95
C ARG A 53 -4.22 -7.81 -15.31
N PRO A 54 -4.20 -7.71 -13.97
CA PRO A 54 -4.92 -6.64 -13.28
C PRO A 54 -4.34 -5.24 -13.57
N VAL A 55 -5.24 -4.27 -13.73
CA VAL A 55 -4.91 -2.84 -13.74
C VAL A 55 -5.38 -2.23 -12.42
N ILE A 56 -4.42 -1.71 -11.64
CA ILE A 56 -4.66 -1.07 -10.35
C ILE A 56 -4.33 0.43 -10.51
N LEU A 57 -5.23 1.32 -10.09
CA LEU A 57 -5.03 2.75 -10.27
C LEU A 57 -4.64 3.45 -8.98
N PHE A 58 -3.77 4.45 -9.01
CA PHE A 58 -3.43 5.30 -7.88
C PHE A 58 -4.19 6.63 -7.98
N THR A 59 -4.93 7.00 -6.94
CA THR A 59 -5.68 8.25 -6.84
C THR A 59 -5.51 8.92 -5.48
N LYS A 60 -6.03 10.14 -5.35
CA LYS A 60 -6.05 10.92 -4.10
C LYS A 60 -7.50 11.23 -3.71
N MET A 61 -7.69 11.76 -2.52
CA MET A 61 -8.97 12.40 -2.13
C MET A 61 -8.91 13.95 -2.20
N GLU A 62 -7.80 14.50 -2.67
CA GLU A 62 -7.49 15.92 -2.71
C GLU A 62 -6.58 16.31 -3.89
N LEU A 63 -6.75 17.53 -4.39
CA LEU A 63 -6.06 18.07 -5.58
C LEU A 63 -4.58 18.33 -5.30
N ASP A 64 -4.28 18.92 -4.14
CA ASP A 64 -2.92 19.21 -3.74
C ASP A 64 -2.65 18.83 -2.29
N PRO A 65 -2.20 17.58 -2.04
CA PRO A 65 -1.81 17.14 -0.70
C PRO A 65 -0.61 17.92 -0.12
N TYR A 66 0.16 18.63 -0.95
CA TYR A 66 1.41 19.28 -0.52
C TYR A 66 1.31 20.80 -0.38
N SER A 67 0.21 21.41 -0.84
CA SER A 67 -0.13 22.83 -0.67
C SER A 67 -1.31 23.02 0.30
N PRO A 68 -1.05 22.91 1.61
CA PRO A 68 -2.07 22.77 2.65
C PRO A 68 -2.91 24.03 2.94
N SER A 69 -2.53 25.22 2.44
CA SER A 69 -3.24 26.48 2.72
C SER A 69 -4.66 26.56 2.13
N GLN A 70 -5.09 25.58 1.33
CA GLN A 70 -6.37 25.64 0.62
C GLN A 70 -7.31 24.45 0.86
N ASN A 71 -6.90 23.38 1.57
CA ASN A 71 -7.73 22.18 1.81
C ASN A 71 -8.56 21.77 0.57
N LEU A 72 -7.90 21.64 -0.58
CA LEU A 72 -8.56 21.41 -1.86
C LEU A 72 -8.94 19.94 -2.02
N PHE A 73 -9.88 19.45 -1.22
CA PHE A 73 -10.47 18.14 -1.40
C PHE A 73 -11.17 18.03 -2.75
N TYR A 74 -11.31 16.79 -3.23
CA TYR A 74 -12.09 16.53 -4.44
C TYR A 74 -13.55 16.94 -4.24
N SER A 75 -14.09 17.73 -5.16
CA SER A 75 -15.54 17.96 -5.24
C SER A 75 -16.25 16.66 -5.61
N LYS A 76 -17.59 16.64 -5.54
CA LYS A 76 -18.36 15.47 -6.00
C LYS A 76 -18.11 15.14 -7.47
N GLU A 77 -17.86 16.16 -8.30
CA GLU A 77 -17.53 16.01 -9.72
C GLU A 77 -16.13 15.41 -9.91
N GLU A 78 -15.16 15.79 -9.08
CA GLU A 78 -13.80 15.25 -9.09
C GLU A 78 -13.76 13.83 -8.55
N LEU A 79 -14.59 13.52 -7.55
CA LEU A 79 -14.81 12.16 -7.08
C LEU A 79 -15.47 11.30 -8.15
N PHE A 80 -16.52 11.79 -8.82
CA PHE A 80 -17.10 11.13 -9.99
C PHE A 80 -16.01 10.84 -11.04
N CYS A 81 -15.16 11.83 -11.28
CA CYS A 81 -14.08 11.72 -12.25
C CYS A 81 -13.09 10.61 -11.93
N SER A 82 -12.56 10.57 -10.71
CA SER A 82 -11.48 9.64 -10.33
C SER A 82 -11.95 8.30 -9.77
N TYR A 83 -13.20 8.19 -9.33
CA TYR A 83 -13.71 7.00 -8.63
C TYR A 83 -14.88 6.33 -9.36
N GLU A 84 -15.77 7.10 -10.01
CA GLU A 84 -16.89 6.49 -10.72
C GLU A 84 -16.49 5.99 -12.10
N TRP A 85 -15.67 6.74 -12.83
CA TRP A 85 -15.15 6.27 -14.12
C TRP A 85 -14.24 5.07 -14.00
N THR A 86 -13.41 5.01 -12.94
CA THR A 86 -12.66 3.78 -12.68
C THR A 86 -13.63 2.60 -12.60
N ALA A 87 -14.82 2.82 -12.02
CA ALA A 87 -15.86 1.81 -11.85
C ALA A 87 -16.59 1.37 -13.08
N GLN A 88 -16.84 2.31 -13.95
CA GLN A 88 -17.44 2.01 -15.23
C GLN A 88 -16.44 1.29 -16.14
N LEU A 89 -15.16 1.62 -16.03
CA LEU A 89 -14.07 1.03 -16.82
C LEU A 89 -13.62 -0.35 -16.32
N GLY A 90 -14.05 -0.74 -15.13
CA GLY A 90 -13.83 -2.08 -14.63
C GLY A 90 -12.40 -2.40 -14.21
N VAL A 91 -11.66 -1.41 -13.71
CA VAL A 91 -10.31 -1.64 -13.20
C VAL A 91 -10.30 -2.56 -11.98
N ASP A 92 -9.21 -3.29 -11.79
CA ASP A 92 -9.14 -4.41 -10.83
C ASP A 92 -8.89 -3.94 -9.39
N GLY A 93 -8.32 -2.74 -9.20
CA GLY A 93 -8.09 -2.14 -7.89
C GLY A 93 -7.87 -0.63 -7.94
N LEU A 94 -7.99 0.05 -6.79
CA LEU A 94 -7.77 1.49 -6.66
C LEU A 94 -7.02 1.82 -5.36
N ILE A 95 -5.83 2.38 -5.45
CA ILE A 95 -5.05 2.88 -4.33
C ILE A 95 -5.39 4.33 -4.04
N ILE A 96 -5.80 4.66 -2.82
CA ILE A 96 -6.19 6.03 -2.42
C ILE A 96 -5.18 6.57 -1.41
N TRP A 97 -4.63 7.77 -1.62
CA TRP A 97 -3.76 8.40 -0.63
C TRP A 97 -4.03 9.89 -0.41
N SER A 98 -3.48 10.42 0.70
CA SER A 98 -3.60 11.82 1.14
C SER A 98 -2.34 12.23 1.93
N SER A 99 -2.22 13.52 2.25
CA SER A 99 -1.13 14.11 3.04
C SER A 99 -1.59 14.77 4.35
N SER A 100 -0.69 14.84 5.31
CA SER A 100 -0.79 15.27 6.70
C SER A 100 0.22 16.33 7.01
N LYS A 101 0.88 16.82 5.97
CA LYS A 101 1.45 18.15 6.03
C LYS A 101 0.37 19.08 6.58
N GLN A 102 0.69 19.76 7.69
CA GLN A 102 -0.20 20.65 8.46
C GLN A 102 -1.49 19.99 8.99
N ILE A 103 -1.45 18.72 9.36
CA ILE A 103 -2.67 18.06 9.85
C ILE A 103 -3.26 18.69 11.13
N GLY A 104 -2.47 19.39 11.95
CA GLY A 104 -3.02 20.16 13.08
C GLY A 104 -4.15 21.10 12.66
N GLU A 105 -3.92 21.82 11.57
CA GLU A 105 -4.88 22.77 10.99
C GLU A 105 -5.96 22.07 10.15
N ARG A 106 -5.63 20.91 9.57
CA ARG A 106 -6.46 20.26 8.55
C ARG A 106 -7.32 19.12 9.07
N CYS A 107 -7.02 18.58 10.26
CA CYS A 107 -7.67 17.40 10.83
C CYS A 107 -9.20 17.56 10.87
N HIS A 108 -9.67 18.72 11.34
CA HIS A 108 -11.09 19.03 11.37
C HIS A 108 -11.69 19.01 9.95
N SER A 109 -11.06 19.70 9.00
CA SER A 109 -11.56 19.79 7.61
C SER A 109 -11.56 18.43 6.90
N ILE A 110 -10.53 17.60 7.13
CA ILE A 110 -10.46 16.22 6.61
C ILE A 110 -11.57 15.37 7.20
N SER A 111 -11.77 15.43 8.52
CA SER A 111 -12.85 14.71 9.22
C SER A 111 -14.23 15.10 8.68
N VAL A 112 -14.49 16.40 8.55
CA VAL A 112 -15.74 16.93 7.97
C VAL A 112 -15.93 16.44 6.54
N TYR A 113 -14.89 16.51 5.70
CA TYR A 113 -14.94 16.05 4.32
C TYR A 113 -15.18 14.54 4.20
N LEU A 114 -14.49 13.72 5.01
CA LEU A 114 -14.67 12.27 5.03
C LEU A 114 -16.09 11.89 5.43
N ASN A 115 -16.64 12.53 6.47
CA ASN A 115 -17.98 12.23 6.97
C ASN A 115 -19.10 12.73 6.06
N ASN A 116 -18.94 13.91 5.44
CA ASN A 116 -20.04 14.59 4.76
C ASN A 116 -19.97 14.51 3.23
N VAL A 117 -18.81 14.19 2.65
CA VAL A 117 -18.62 14.19 1.19
C VAL A 117 -18.06 12.86 0.70
N PHE A 118 -16.84 12.51 1.10
CA PHE A 118 -16.14 11.35 0.56
C PHE A 118 -16.82 10.03 0.94
N GLY A 119 -17.10 9.81 2.23
CA GLY A 119 -17.77 8.62 2.73
C GLY A 119 -19.14 8.40 2.08
N PRO A 120 -20.05 9.39 2.10
CA PRO A 120 -21.34 9.28 1.42
C PRO A 120 -21.23 9.09 -0.11
N PHE A 121 -20.25 9.73 -0.76
CA PHE A 121 -20.00 9.51 -2.19
C PHE A 121 -19.59 8.07 -2.46
N VAL A 122 -18.62 7.54 -1.71
CA VAL A 122 -18.15 6.17 -1.85
C VAL A 122 -19.31 5.20 -1.59
N GLN A 123 -20.11 5.43 -0.56
CA GLN A 123 -21.31 4.62 -0.28
C GLN A 123 -22.29 4.62 -1.46
N LYS A 124 -22.60 5.78 -2.04
CA LYS A 124 -23.51 5.88 -3.19
C LYS A 124 -22.93 5.25 -4.45
N LEU A 125 -21.65 5.48 -4.73
CA LEU A 125 -20.94 4.83 -5.83
C LEU A 125 -21.08 3.31 -5.73
N ILE A 126 -20.99 2.78 -4.51
CA ILE A 126 -21.12 1.36 -4.19
C ILE A 126 -22.55 0.84 -4.40
N GLU A 127 -23.56 1.60 -4.02
CA GLU A 127 -24.97 1.26 -4.25
C GLU A 127 -25.28 1.19 -5.76
N ASN A 128 -24.90 2.23 -6.50
CA ASN A 128 -25.08 2.32 -7.95
C ASN A 128 -24.36 1.18 -8.70
N THR A 129 -23.15 0.84 -8.26
CA THR A 129 -22.37 -0.23 -8.90
C THR A 129 -22.93 -1.62 -8.66
N LYS A 130 -23.64 -1.88 -7.55
CA LYS A 130 -24.37 -3.14 -7.36
C LYS A 130 -25.50 -3.28 -8.38
N GLU A 131 -26.30 -2.25 -8.56
CA GLU A 131 -27.39 -2.24 -9.55
C GLU A 131 -26.86 -2.43 -10.99
N LEU A 132 -25.71 -1.84 -11.31
CA LEU A 132 -25.09 -1.97 -12.63
C LEU A 132 -24.47 -3.35 -12.85
N ARG A 133 -23.88 -3.97 -11.81
CA ARG A 133 -23.37 -5.35 -11.86
C ARG A 133 -24.48 -6.36 -12.09
N ASP A 134 -25.63 -6.17 -11.44
CA ASP A 134 -26.77 -7.08 -11.59
C ASP A 134 -27.40 -6.98 -13.01
N LYS A 135 -27.12 -5.88 -13.75
CA LYS A 135 -27.51 -5.69 -15.16
C LYS A 135 -26.42 -6.09 -16.18
N ASN A 136 -25.15 -6.13 -15.77
CA ASN A 136 -24.03 -6.52 -16.63
C ASN A 136 -22.94 -7.25 -15.80
N PRO A 137 -22.76 -8.57 -15.96
CA PRO A 137 -21.80 -9.37 -15.19
C PRO A 137 -20.33 -8.95 -15.38
N HIS A 138 -20.00 -8.25 -16.48
CA HIS A 138 -18.65 -7.75 -16.76
C HIS A 138 -18.37 -6.40 -16.10
N TYR A 139 -19.39 -5.77 -15.49
CA TYR A 139 -19.24 -4.50 -14.79
C TYR A 139 -18.50 -4.68 -13.46
N LYS A 140 -17.39 -3.95 -13.30
CA LYS A 140 -16.40 -4.16 -12.25
C LYS A 140 -16.30 -2.88 -11.36
N ILE A 141 -16.82 -2.97 -10.12
CA ILE A 141 -16.59 -2.02 -8.99
C ILE A 141 -15.11 -1.85 -8.52
N PRO A 142 -14.35 -0.83 -8.89
CA PRO A 142 -12.98 -0.62 -8.47
C PRO A 142 -13.01 0.01 -7.12
N VAL A 143 -12.56 -0.78 -6.17
CA VAL A 143 -12.22 -0.25 -4.88
C VAL A 143 -10.93 -0.92 -4.50
N GLY A 144 -9.97 -0.09 -4.09
CA GLY A 144 -9.12 -0.35 -2.95
C GLY A 144 -8.22 -1.56 -3.05
N ASP A 145 -6.99 -1.38 -3.54
CA ASP A 145 -5.95 -1.70 -2.57
C ASP A 145 -5.98 -0.49 -1.65
N GLU A 146 -6.51 -0.59 -0.43
CA GLU A 146 -6.37 0.50 0.54
C GLU A 146 -4.91 0.60 0.99
N LYS A 147 -4.01 0.98 0.08
CA LYS A 147 -2.83 1.74 0.45
C LYS A 147 -3.31 3.16 0.73
N VAL A 148 -4.10 3.33 1.80
CA VAL A 148 -4.10 4.62 2.47
C VAL A 148 -2.67 4.81 2.91
N SER A 149 -1.92 5.64 2.20
CA SER A 149 -0.64 6.13 2.68
C SER A 149 -0.95 7.10 3.82
N TYR A 150 -1.46 6.58 4.94
CA TYR A 150 -1.28 7.20 6.23
C TYR A 150 0.17 6.99 6.65
N ASN A 151 1.10 7.58 5.90
CA ASN A 151 2.47 7.77 6.39
C ASN A 151 2.50 8.81 7.52
N GLU A 152 1.41 8.98 8.24
CA GLU A 152 0.94 10.30 8.62
C GLU A 152 0.10 10.22 9.89
N TRP A 153 -0.91 9.36 9.95
CA TRP A 153 -1.39 8.81 11.22
C TRP A 153 -1.41 7.29 11.21
N ARG A 154 -1.49 6.69 12.38
CA ARG A 154 -1.63 5.24 12.55
C ARG A 154 -2.96 4.97 13.24
N PRO A 155 -3.65 3.87 12.90
CA PRO A 155 -5.02 3.62 13.37
C PRO A 155 -5.13 3.27 14.87
N GLU A 156 -4.08 3.53 15.63
CA GLU A 156 -4.00 3.41 17.08
C GLU A 156 -3.27 4.66 17.60
N TRP A 157 -3.91 5.40 18.52
CA TRP A 157 -3.48 6.69 19.05
C TRP A 157 -2.03 6.65 19.54
N SER A 158 -1.65 5.60 20.26
CA SER A 158 -0.30 5.43 20.81
C SER A 158 0.80 5.30 19.76
N LEU A 159 0.46 4.96 18.51
CA LEU A 159 1.40 4.83 17.40
C LEU A 159 1.69 6.16 16.69
N ASN A 160 0.98 7.22 17.05
CA ASN A 160 1.10 8.54 16.46
C ASN A 160 2.20 9.35 17.16
N TRP A 161 3.44 8.86 17.11
CA TRP A 161 4.61 9.52 17.71
C TRP A 161 5.36 10.43 16.73
N ALA A 162 6.37 11.15 17.24
CA ALA A 162 7.22 12.08 16.48
C ALA A 162 6.39 13.11 15.70
N ALA A 163 6.59 13.23 14.38
CA ALA A 163 5.83 14.14 13.52
C ALA A 163 4.30 13.88 13.55
N ARG A 164 3.88 12.68 13.97
CA ARG A 164 2.48 12.28 14.11
C ARG A 164 1.91 12.62 15.49
N ARG A 165 2.69 13.18 16.42
CA ARG A 165 2.18 13.57 17.76
C ARG A 165 1.03 14.57 17.68
N ILE A 166 0.98 15.34 16.61
CA ILE A 166 -0.11 16.26 16.32
C ILE A 166 -1.51 15.62 16.38
N TYR A 167 -1.68 14.35 15.96
CA TYR A 167 -2.99 13.68 16.07
C TYR A 167 -3.41 13.46 17.52
N GLN A 168 -2.44 13.21 18.40
CA GLN A 168 -2.69 13.09 19.83
C GLN A 168 -3.10 14.45 20.42
N LEU A 169 -2.37 15.50 20.05
CA LEU A 169 -2.62 16.88 20.51
C LEU A 169 -3.99 17.39 20.06
N GLU A 170 -4.33 17.24 18.77
CA GLU A 170 -5.63 17.66 18.25
C GLU A 170 -6.79 16.84 18.83
N SER A 171 -6.57 15.55 19.12
CA SER A 171 -7.58 14.72 19.79
C SER A 171 -7.86 15.23 21.22
N THR A 172 -6.82 15.62 21.96
CA THR A 172 -6.98 16.23 23.29
C THR A 172 -7.66 17.59 23.20
N LYS A 173 -7.23 18.44 22.24
CA LYS A 173 -7.76 19.78 22.03
C LYS A 173 -9.26 19.77 21.68
N ASP A 174 -9.69 18.88 20.79
CA ASP A 174 -11.11 18.69 20.44
C ASP A 174 -11.98 18.39 21.68
N VAL A 175 -11.44 17.69 22.68
CA VAL A 175 -12.15 17.41 23.94
C VAL A 175 -12.16 18.63 24.86
N LEU A 176 -11.04 19.34 24.98
CA LEU A 176 -10.96 20.57 25.79
C LEU A 176 -11.92 21.65 25.29
N GLU A 177 -12.07 21.79 23.97
CA GLU A 177 -12.99 22.74 23.35
C GLU A 177 -14.46 22.37 23.60
N ARG A 178 -14.79 21.07 23.66
CA ARG A 178 -16.15 20.59 23.90
C ARG A 178 -16.57 20.60 25.35
N PHE A 179 -15.62 20.45 26.28
CA PHE A 179 -15.87 20.35 27.71
C PHE A 179 -15.02 21.38 28.49
N PRO A 180 -15.42 22.66 28.50
CA PRO A 180 -14.72 23.68 29.27
C PRO A 180 -14.58 23.29 30.75
N GLY A 181 -13.36 23.36 31.29
CA GLY A 181 -13.07 23.05 32.70
C GLY A 181 -12.67 21.60 33.00
N ILE A 182 -12.66 20.71 32.02
CA ILE A 182 -12.08 19.36 32.18
C ILE A 182 -10.55 19.44 32.33
N SER A 183 -9.95 18.55 33.14
CA SER A 183 -8.48 18.45 33.23
C SER A 183 -7.86 17.96 31.92
N GLU A 184 -6.66 18.42 31.60
CA GLU A 184 -5.91 17.97 30.40
C GLU A 184 -5.68 16.45 30.38
N LYS A 185 -5.45 15.84 31.56
CA LYS A 185 -5.29 14.39 31.70
C LYS A 185 -6.57 13.65 31.28
N SER A 186 -7.72 14.09 31.80
CA SER A 186 -9.03 13.51 31.44
C SER A 186 -9.36 13.77 29.97
N ALA A 187 -9.06 14.97 29.46
CA ALA A 187 -9.27 15.29 28.04
C ALA A 187 -8.43 14.41 27.12
N THR A 188 -7.18 14.16 27.48
CA THR A 188 -6.27 13.29 26.72
C THR A 188 -6.77 11.85 26.70
N GLU A 189 -7.28 11.35 27.82
CA GLU A 189 -7.82 10.00 27.91
C GLU A 189 -9.09 9.82 27.07
N ILE A 190 -10.02 10.78 27.16
CA ILE A 190 -11.22 10.79 26.30
C ILE A 190 -10.83 10.93 24.82
N GLY A 191 -9.86 11.80 24.51
CA GLY A 191 -9.36 12.01 23.15
C GLY A 191 -8.75 10.74 22.56
N ARG A 192 -7.96 10.00 23.36
CA ARG A 192 -7.40 8.69 23.00
C ARG A 192 -8.49 7.68 22.68
N GLU A 193 -9.50 7.55 23.54
CA GLU A 193 -10.61 6.62 23.34
C GLU A 193 -11.43 6.96 22.09
N LEU A 194 -11.77 8.24 21.90
CA LEU A 194 -12.51 8.71 20.73
C LEU A 194 -11.71 8.52 19.45
N PHE A 195 -10.41 8.82 19.45
CA PHE A 195 -9.52 8.58 18.30
C PHE A 195 -9.52 7.10 17.93
N ASN A 196 -9.19 6.22 18.89
CA ASN A 196 -9.11 4.78 18.64
C ASN A 196 -10.43 4.20 18.14
N LYS A 197 -11.55 4.62 18.75
CA LYS A 197 -12.90 4.18 18.33
C LYS A 197 -13.21 4.61 16.90
N ARG A 198 -12.96 5.88 16.56
CA ARG A 198 -13.25 6.42 15.22
C ARG A 198 -12.30 5.85 14.16
N ALA A 199 -11.01 5.77 14.45
CA ALA A 199 -9.99 5.19 13.57
C ALA A 199 -10.32 3.71 13.28
N ARG A 200 -10.59 2.91 14.31
CA ARG A 200 -10.99 1.51 14.14
C ARG A 200 -12.26 1.38 13.31
N LYS A 201 -13.31 2.16 13.62
CA LYS A 201 -14.57 2.13 12.87
C LYS A 201 -14.33 2.39 11.39
N PHE A 202 -13.65 3.49 11.08
CA PHE A 202 -13.32 3.88 9.72
C PHE A 202 -12.55 2.77 8.98
N THR A 203 -11.41 2.33 9.53
CA THR A 203 -10.56 1.35 8.86
C THR A 203 -11.26 0.00 8.66
N VAL A 204 -11.99 -0.49 9.67
CA VAL A 204 -12.73 -1.76 9.58
C VAL A 204 -13.86 -1.66 8.56
N GLU A 205 -14.65 -0.59 8.60
CA GLU A 205 -15.76 -0.41 7.66
C GLU A 205 -15.25 -0.33 6.22
N THR A 206 -14.15 0.39 5.97
CA THR A 206 -13.61 0.48 4.61
C THR A 206 -13.04 -0.85 4.10
N ILE A 207 -12.27 -1.59 4.90
CA ILE A 207 -11.74 -2.90 4.50
C ILE A 207 -12.88 -3.92 4.26
N ARG A 208 -13.87 -3.98 5.16
CA ARG A 208 -15.01 -4.91 5.02
C ARG A 208 -15.82 -4.60 3.78
N LEU A 209 -16.07 -3.31 3.54
CA LEU A 209 -16.75 -2.83 2.35
C LEU A 209 -15.98 -3.23 1.10
N GLY A 210 -14.68 -2.98 1.11
CA GLY A 210 -13.75 -3.41 0.08
C GLY A 210 -13.84 -4.90 -0.24
N ARG A 211 -13.70 -5.75 0.77
CA ARG A 211 -13.81 -7.21 0.64
C ARG A 211 -15.18 -7.66 0.13
N LYS A 212 -16.26 -6.99 0.52
CA LYS A 212 -17.61 -7.30 0.01
C LYS A 212 -17.74 -6.99 -1.48
N LEU A 213 -17.09 -5.94 -1.97
CA LEU A 213 -17.15 -5.51 -3.37
C LEU A 213 -16.12 -6.24 -4.25
N ARG A 214 -15.02 -6.67 -3.63
CA ARG A 214 -13.90 -7.36 -4.26
C ARG A 214 -13.42 -8.51 -3.39
N PRO A 215 -14.21 -9.60 -3.32
CA PRO A 215 -13.87 -10.76 -2.47
C PRO A 215 -12.60 -11.48 -2.92
N LYS A 216 -12.14 -11.25 -4.17
CA LYS A 216 -10.90 -11.82 -4.73
C LYS A 216 -9.69 -10.89 -4.62
N ALA A 217 -9.86 -9.61 -4.25
CA ALA A 217 -8.73 -8.69 -4.10
C ALA A 217 -8.00 -8.92 -2.77
N LEU A 218 -6.74 -8.51 -2.73
CA LEU A 218 -5.90 -8.58 -1.53
C LEU A 218 -5.99 -7.26 -0.76
N TRP A 219 -6.90 -7.21 0.21
CA TRP A 219 -7.08 -6.06 1.08
C TRP A 219 -6.03 -6.04 2.18
N GLY A 220 -5.41 -4.90 2.42
CA GLY A 220 -4.49 -4.73 3.53
C GLY A 220 -4.12 -3.27 3.77
N PHE A 221 -3.36 -3.04 4.83
CA PHE A 221 -2.97 -1.71 5.26
C PHE A 221 -1.47 -1.54 5.09
N TYR A 222 -1.07 -0.43 4.46
CA TYR A 222 0.34 -0.13 4.24
C TYR A 222 1.14 0.00 5.53
N ASP A 223 2.40 -0.43 5.47
CA ASP A 223 3.35 -0.42 6.59
C ASP A 223 2.85 -1.29 7.75
N THR A 224 2.20 -2.42 7.44
CA THR A 224 1.81 -3.41 8.46
C THR A 224 2.23 -4.84 8.10
N PRO A 225 2.71 -5.63 9.07
CA PRO A 225 2.86 -5.28 10.48
C PRO A 225 4.06 -4.36 10.73
N LEU A 226 4.03 -3.73 11.90
CA LEU A 226 5.03 -2.76 12.32
C LEU A 226 6.30 -3.47 12.78
N CYS A 227 7.45 -2.85 12.47
CA CYS A 227 8.76 -3.26 12.95
C CYS A 227 9.67 -2.04 13.01
N ASN A 228 10.69 -2.05 13.88
CA ASN A 228 11.67 -0.98 13.95
C ASN A 228 12.52 -0.90 12.66
N TYR A 229 12.94 0.32 12.32
CA TYR A 229 13.73 0.60 11.11
C TYR A 229 15.16 0.03 11.16
N ASP A 230 15.72 -0.07 12.36
CA ASP A 230 17.04 -0.62 12.66
C ASP A 230 16.99 -2.11 13.04
N ALA A 231 15.90 -2.83 12.73
CA ALA A 231 15.80 -4.26 12.98
C ALA A 231 16.97 -5.00 12.30
N GLY A 232 17.57 -5.95 13.00
CA GLY A 232 18.74 -6.68 12.54
C GLY A 232 20.10 -5.98 12.76
N GLU A 233 20.12 -4.69 13.14
CA GLU A 233 21.38 -3.97 13.40
C GLU A 233 22.01 -4.33 14.75
N ARG A 234 21.19 -4.57 15.77
CA ARG A 234 21.61 -4.85 17.15
C ARG A 234 20.84 -6.03 17.71
N TRP A 235 21.22 -6.49 18.89
CA TRP A 235 20.45 -7.50 19.61
C TRP A 235 19.24 -6.84 20.32
N PRO A 236 18.04 -7.43 20.31
CA PRO A 236 17.66 -8.64 19.57
C PRO A 236 17.63 -8.41 18.06
N VAL A 237 18.03 -9.43 17.28
CA VAL A 237 18.13 -9.35 15.81
C VAL A 237 16.75 -9.17 15.14
N GLY A 238 15.67 -9.63 15.77
CA GLY A 238 14.30 -9.46 15.29
C GLY A 238 13.72 -8.07 15.54
N CYS A 239 12.43 -7.91 15.25
CA CYS A 239 11.70 -6.69 15.62
C CYS A 239 11.64 -6.55 17.15
N LEU A 240 11.78 -5.32 17.65
CA LEU A 240 11.72 -5.05 19.08
C LEU A 240 10.34 -5.42 19.66
N GLU A 241 10.32 -5.93 20.89
CA GLU A 241 9.09 -6.36 21.58
C GLU A 241 8.03 -5.24 21.67
N LEU A 242 8.46 -3.98 21.76
CA LEU A 242 7.55 -2.84 21.71
C LEU A 242 6.70 -2.81 20.43
N PHE A 243 7.31 -3.08 19.27
CA PHE A 243 6.60 -3.14 17.99
C PHE A 243 5.67 -4.35 17.92
N ARG A 244 6.09 -5.47 18.51
CA ARG A 244 5.23 -6.66 18.64
C ARG A 244 3.98 -6.36 19.47
N LYS A 245 4.12 -5.70 20.62
CA LYS A 245 2.98 -5.23 21.45
C LYS A 245 2.07 -4.25 20.70
N HIS A 246 2.63 -3.44 19.80
CA HIS A 246 1.85 -2.58 18.92
C HIS A 246 1.07 -3.37 17.87
N ASN A 247 1.68 -4.40 17.28
CA ASN A 247 0.99 -5.32 16.38
C ASN A 247 -0.15 -6.06 17.10
N ASP A 248 0.05 -6.49 18.35
CA ASP A 248 -1.02 -7.09 19.15
C ASP A 248 -2.22 -6.16 19.32
N LYS A 249 -2.01 -4.85 19.51
CA LYS A 249 -3.09 -3.86 19.61
C LYS A 249 -3.84 -3.67 18.28
N LEU A 250 -3.18 -3.92 17.15
CA LEU A 250 -3.75 -3.85 15.81
C LEU A 250 -4.41 -5.17 15.37
N TRP A 251 -4.62 -6.14 16.27
CA TRP A 251 -5.25 -7.42 15.92
C TRP A 251 -6.57 -7.25 15.16
N TRP A 252 -7.35 -6.24 15.51
CA TRP A 252 -8.64 -5.95 14.89
C TRP A 252 -8.51 -5.56 13.41
N LEU A 253 -7.35 -5.00 13.01
CA LEU A 253 -7.03 -4.69 11.63
C LEU A 253 -6.67 -5.96 10.89
N TYR A 254 -5.78 -6.78 11.47
CA TYR A 254 -5.34 -8.04 10.89
C TYR A 254 -6.48 -9.06 10.74
N ALA A 255 -7.51 -8.96 11.57
CA ALA A 255 -8.75 -9.72 11.42
C ALA A 255 -9.57 -9.32 10.19
N GLU A 256 -9.41 -8.12 9.65
CA GLU A 256 -10.18 -7.66 8.49
C GLU A 256 -9.42 -7.80 7.18
N VAL A 257 -8.09 -7.70 7.20
CA VAL A 257 -7.26 -7.75 5.99
C VAL A 257 -7.09 -9.18 5.45
N SER A 258 -6.76 -9.28 4.17
CA SER A 258 -6.47 -10.53 3.44
C SER A 258 -5.03 -10.61 2.92
N ALA A 259 -4.20 -9.57 3.13
CA ALA A 259 -2.76 -9.55 2.87
C ALA A 259 -2.04 -8.57 3.82
N LEU A 260 -0.74 -8.80 4.08
CA LEU A 260 0.13 -7.85 4.80
C LEU A 260 0.98 -7.06 3.82
N TYR A 261 1.22 -5.79 4.13
CA TYR A 261 1.87 -4.81 3.26
C TYR A 261 2.99 -4.05 3.97
N SER A 262 3.98 -4.75 4.50
CA SER A 262 5.09 -4.14 5.23
C SER A 262 6.07 -3.43 4.29
N SER A 263 6.67 -2.33 4.76
CA SER A 263 7.68 -1.58 4.02
C SER A 263 9.09 -2.00 4.42
N ILE A 264 9.91 -2.25 3.39
CA ILE A 264 11.34 -2.60 3.48
C ILE A 264 12.24 -1.60 2.72
N TYR A 265 11.78 -0.36 2.60
CA TYR A 265 12.50 0.71 1.91
C TYR A 265 13.90 0.92 2.48
N LEU A 266 14.91 0.91 1.59
CA LEU A 266 16.25 1.40 1.85
C LEU A 266 16.35 2.90 1.54
N TYR A 267 17.17 3.61 2.30
CA TYR A 267 17.43 5.06 2.23
C TYR A 267 18.93 5.34 2.05
N PRO A 268 19.35 6.58 1.70
CA PRO A 268 20.76 6.88 1.45
C PRO A 268 21.73 6.49 2.58
N GLY A 269 21.27 6.47 3.84
CA GLY A 269 22.06 6.02 4.99
C GLY A 269 22.36 4.50 4.99
N ASP A 270 21.58 3.70 4.27
CA ASP A 270 21.70 2.24 4.23
C ASP A 270 22.75 1.74 3.23
N ARG A 271 23.26 2.61 2.35
CA ARG A 271 24.19 2.24 1.26
C ARG A 271 25.48 1.57 1.72
N LYS A 272 25.89 1.79 2.97
CA LYS A 272 27.10 1.20 3.58
C LYS A 272 26.80 0.02 4.51
N ARG A 273 25.54 -0.44 4.56
CA ARG A 273 25.13 -1.53 5.43
C ARG A 273 25.79 -2.83 4.96
N LYS A 274 26.47 -3.52 5.87
CA LYS A 274 27.10 -4.82 5.58
C LYS A 274 26.04 -5.83 5.15
N LYS A 275 26.36 -6.74 4.21
CA LYS A 275 25.44 -7.77 3.69
C LYS A 275 24.65 -8.50 4.79
N ILE A 276 25.33 -8.87 5.88
CA ILE A 276 24.71 -9.55 7.03
C ILE A 276 23.63 -8.73 7.73
N LEU A 277 23.77 -7.41 7.80
CA LEU A 277 22.78 -6.53 8.41
C LEU A 277 21.55 -6.37 7.51
N CYS A 278 21.77 -6.40 6.19
CA CYS A 278 20.70 -6.44 5.19
C CYS A 278 19.86 -7.71 5.33
N GLU A 279 20.51 -8.87 5.35
CA GLU A 279 19.88 -10.17 5.55
C GLU A 279 19.06 -10.20 6.84
N ARG A 280 19.66 -9.81 7.97
CA ARG A 280 18.98 -9.76 9.27
C ARG A 280 17.79 -8.81 9.27
N HIS A 281 17.90 -7.66 8.62
CA HIS A 281 16.80 -6.71 8.52
C HIS A 281 15.60 -7.29 7.75
N MET A 282 15.86 -7.91 6.60
CA MET A 282 14.79 -8.53 5.81
C MET A 282 14.18 -9.72 6.54
N HIS A 283 15.00 -10.57 7.15
CA HIS A 283 14.53 -11.69 7.96
C HIS A 283 13.65 -11.20 9.12
N ALA A 284 14.05 -10.14 9.84
CA ALA A 284 13.24 -9.59 10.93
C ALA A 284 11.87 -9.09 10.43
N LYS A 285 11.85 -8.38 9.30
CA LYS A 285 10.62 -7.84 8.70
C LYS A 285 9.68 -8.96 8.22
N VAL A 286 10.20 -9.98 7.55
CA VAL A 286 9.42 -11.13 7.07
C VAL A 286 8.93 -11.98 8.23
N ALA A 287 9.80 -12.30 9.18
CA ALA A 287 9.42 -13.12 10.34
C ALA A 287 8.33 -12.45 11.20
N GLU A 288 8.30 -11.12 11.30
CA GLU A 288 7.22 -10.42 12.01
C GLU A 288 5.88 -10.47 11.23
N ALA A 289 5.94 -10.44 9.89
CA ALA A 289 4.76 -10.65 9.04
C ALA A 289 4.20 -12.07 9.16
N GLU A 290 5.08 -13.08 9.08
CA GLU A 290 4.70 -14.48 9.27
C GLU A 290 4.20 -14.75 10.68
N TRP A 291 4.84 -14.18 11.70
CA TRP A 291 4.38 -14.28 13.09
C TRP A 291 2.97 -13.69 13.24
N THR A 292 2.72 -12.51 12.65
CA THR A 292 1.39 -11.87 12.67
C THR A 292 0.30 -12.79 12.09
N TRP A 293 0.63 -13.53 11.03
CA TRP A 293 -0.24 -14.55 10.45
C TRP A 293 -0.37 -15.80 11.32
N SER A 294 0.73 -16.29 11.90
CA SER A 294 0.77 -17.50 12.71
C SER A 294 -0.21 -17.49 13.89
N LEU A 295 -0.51 -16.31 14.43
CA LEU A 295 -1.39 -16.17 15.58
C LEU A 295 -2.85 -16.52 15.29
N ARG A 296 -3.33 -16.41 14.04
CA ARG A 296 -4.77 -16.51 13.72
C ARG A 296 -5.14 -16.99 12.31
N ARG A 297 -4.30 -16.78 11.29
CA ARG A 297 -4.58 -17.10 9.88
C ARG A 297 -3.29 -17.52 9.16
N LYS A 298 -2.99 -18.83 9.14
CA LYS A 298 -1.72 -19.34 8.64
C LYS A 298 -1.50 -19.25 7.12
N ASP A 299 -2.50 -18.83 6.34
CA ASP A 299 -2.45 -18.95 4.86
C ASP A 299 -2.84 -17.65 4.15
N ARG A 300 -2.20 -16.54 4.50
CA ARG A 300 -2.44 -15.24 3.85
C ARG A 300 -1.13 -14.68 3.29
N PRO A 301 -1.18 -14.00 2.14
CA PRO A 301 0.03 -13.51 1.50
C PRO A 301 0.70 -12.38 2.28
N VAL A 302 2.04 -12.37 2.24
CA VAL A 302 2.92 -11.29 2.67
C VAL A 302 3.48 -10.61 1.43
N ILE A 303 3.04 -9.38 1.16
CA ILE A 303 3.50 -8.58 0.03
C ILE A 303 4.30 -7.40 0.57
N LEU A 304 5.55 -7.24 0.14
CA LEU A 304 6.41 -6.19 0.68
C LEU A 304 6.50 -4.99 -0.26
N PHE A 305 6.43 -3.79 0.32
CA PHE A 305 6.72 -2.55 -0.39
C PHE A 305 8.22 -2.31 -0.42
N THR A 306 8.77 -2.17 -1.63
CA THR A 306 10.17 -1.81 -1.88
C THR A 306 10.27 -0.64 -2.86
N LYS A 307 11.48 -0.12 -3.09
CA LYS A 307 11.79 0.91 -4.10
C LYS A 307 12.83 0.36 -5.07
N MET A 308 13.09 1.15 -6.11
CA MET A 308 14.27 0.99 -6.97
C MET A 308 15.27 2.14 -6.79
N GLU A 309 14.96 3.07 -5.87
CA GLU A 309 15.68 4.31 -5.59
C GLU A 309 15.77 4.55 -4.08
N LEU A 310 16.94 4.95 -3.60
CA LEU A 310 17.18 5.35 -2.21
C LEU A 310 16.39 6.62 -1.87
N ASP A 311 16.39 7.59 -2.77
CA ASP A 311 15.65 8.84 -2.61
C ASP A 311 15.01 9.32 -3.93
N PRO A 312 13.72 8.99 -4.18
CA PRO A 312 13.00 9.46 -5.36
C PRO A 312 12.58 10.94 -5.27
N TYR A 313 12.86 11.66 -4.17
CA TYR A 313 12.51 13.06 -4.02
C TYR A 313 13.64 14.04 -4.35
N SER A 314 14.85 13.50 -4.59
CA SER A 314 16.08 14.22 -4.93
C SER A 314 16.54 13.86 -6.36
N PRO A 315 15.82 14.31 -7.41
CA PRO A 315 16.04 13.91 -8.80
C PRO A 315 17.47 14.14 -9.30
N SER A 316 18.12 15.22 -8.85
CA SER A 316 19.47 15.59 -9.27
C SER A 316 20.54 14.56 -8.87
N GLN A 317 20.28 13.76 -7.83
CA GLN A 317 21.25 12.79 -7.32
C GLN A 317 21.13 11.41 -7.98
N ASN A 318 20.00 11.10 -8.63
CA ASN A 318 19.74 9.81 -9.31
C ASN A 318 20.18 8.60 -8.45
N LEU A 319 19.82 8.59 -7.17
CA LEU A 319 20.24 7.56 -6.22
C LEU A 319 19.43 6.27 -6.39
N PHE A 320 19.66 5.55 -7.48
CA PHE A 320 19.10 4.21 -7.70
C PHE A 320 19.75 3.17 -6.78
N TYR A 321 19.03 2.06 -6.54
CA TYR A 321 19.61 0.92 -5.83
C TYR A 321 20.80 0.35 -6.61
N SER A 322 21.94 0.21 -5.95
CA SER A 322 23.08 -0.56 -6.46
C SER A 322 22.74 -2.04 -6.49
N LYS A 323 23.64 -2.87 -7.05
CA LYS A 323 23.46 -4.32 -7.03
C LYS A 323 23.34 -4.85 -5.61
N GLU A 324 24.11 -4.30 -4.67
CA GLU A 324 24.09 -4.66 -3.25
C GLU A 324 22.74 -4.34 -2.60
N GLU A 325 22.14 -3.20 -2.93
CA GLU A 325 20.82 -2.79 -2.43
C GLU A 325 19.69 -3.62 -3.06
N LEU A 326 19.83 -4.01 -4.33
CA LEU A 326 18.93 -4.97 -4.98
C LEU A 326 19.03 -6.36 -4.36
N PHE A 327 20.24 -6.87 -4.09
CA PHE A 327 20.44 -8.11 -3.34
C PHE A 327 19.80 -8.02 -1.95
N CYS A 328 20.00 -6.90 -1.27
CA CYS A 328 19.43 -6.64 0.05
C CYS A 328 17.89 -6.71 0.05
N SER A 329 17.22 -6.00 -0.86
CA SER A 329 15.77 -5.82 -0.79
C SER A 329 14.95 -6.84 -1.60
N TYR A 330 15.50 -7.36 -2.71
CA TYR A 330 14.78 -8.24 -3.64
C TYR A 330 15.22 -9.69 -3.51
N GLU A 331 16.53 -9.96 -3.52
CA GLU A 331 17.00 -11.36 -3.50
C GLU A 331 16.77 -12.01 -2.13
N TRP A 332 17.06 -11.32 -1.03
CA TRP A 332 16.80 -11.89 0.29
C TRP A 332 15.32 -12.11 0.57
N THR A 333 14.45 -11.20 0.14
CA THR A 333 13.01 -11.36 0.36
C THR A 333 12.45 -12.50 -0.48
N ALA A 334 12.93 -12.67 -1.71
CA ALA A 334 12.69 -13.86 -2.49
C ALA A 334 13.16 -15.14 -1.76
N GLN A 335 14.41 -15.19 -1.28
CA GLN A 335 14.95 -16.32 -0.50
C GLN A 335 14.12 -16.67 0.74
N LEU A 336 13.48 -15.67 1.35
CA LEU A 336 12.58 -15.85 2.49
C LEU A 336 11.16 -16.29 2.12
N GLY A 337 10.83 -16.42 0.83
CA GLY A 337 9.55 -16.95 0.38
C GLY A 337 8.38 -15.97 0.51
N VAL A 338 8.62 -14.67 0.31
CA VAL A 338 7.53 -13.67 0.32
C VAL A 338 6.63 -13.83 -0.91
N ASP A 339 5.33 -13.58 -0.73
CA ASP A 339 4.32 -13.75 -1.78
C ASP A 339 4.35 -12.65 -2.86
N GLY A 340 5.12 -11.58 -2.65
CA GLY A 340 5.31 -10.59 -3.71
C GLY A 340 5.96 -9.30 -3.26
N LEU A 341 6.32 -8.49 -4.25
CA LEU A 341 6.91 -7.17 -4.06
C LEU A 341 6.09 -6.12 -4.81
N ILE A 342 5.83 -4.98 -4.15
CA ILE A 342 5.31 -3.78 -4.80
C ILE A 342 6.44 -2.75 -4.88
N ILE A 343 6.83 -2.42 -6.12
CA ILE A 343 7.88 -1.46 -6.41
C ILE A 343 7.27 -0.06 -6.46
N TRP A 344 7.64 0.79 -5.50
CA TRP A 344 7.15 2.16 -5.39
C TRP A 344 8.22 3.18 -5.82
N SER A 345 7.78 4.24 -6.51
CA SER A 345 8.58 5.44 -6.78
C SER A 345 7.69 6.69 -6.75
N SER A 346 8.31 7.86 -6.61
CA SER A 346 7.62 9.15 -6.57
C SER A 346 7.37 9.71 -7.96
N SER A 347 6.20 10.31 -8.19
CA SER A 347 5.90 11.05 -9.43
C SER A 347 6.54 12.45 -9.46
N LYS A 348 7.19 12.88 -8.37
CA LYS A 348 7.84 14.19 -8.28
C LYS A 348 8.92 14.29 -9.36
N GLN A 349 8.80 15.31 -10.21
CA GLN A 349 9.73 15.62 -11.31
C GLN A 349 9.99 14.40 -12.21
N ILE A 350 8.95 13.60 -12.47
CA ILE A 350 9.08 12.39 -13.28
C ILE A 350 9.61 12.69 -14.69
N GLY A 351 9.22 13.81 -15.30
CA GLY A 351 9.71 14.22 -16.62
C GLY A 351 11.23 14.38 -16.68
N GLU A 352 11.84 14.92 -15.63
CA GLU A 352 13.31 15.07 -15.50
C GLU A 352 13.99 13.72 -15.23
N ARG A 353 13.34 12.84 -14.45
CA ARG A 353 13.88 11.54 -14.04
C ARG A 353 13.66 10.43 -15.07
N CYS A 354 12.72 10.59 -16.00
CA CYS A 354 12.32 9.57 -16.97
C CYS A 354 13.52 8.94 -17.71
N HIS A 355 14.47 9.77 -18.16
CA HIS A 355 15.64 9.28 -18.87
C HIS A 355 16.51 8.40 -17.97
N SER A 356 16.89 8.89 -16.78
CA SER A 356 17.71 8.16 -15.82
C SER A 356 17.05 6.86 -15.35
N ILE A 357 15.74 6.89 -15.06
CA ILE A 357 14.94 5.71 -14.73
C ILE A 357 14.99 4.71 -15.88
N SER A 358 14.77 5.16 -17.13
CA SER A 358 14.85 4.26 -18.29
C SER A 358 16.24 3.63 -18.44
N VAL A 359 17.32 4.38 -18.24
CA VAL A 359 18.69 3.86 -18.35
C VAL A 359 18.93 2.82 -17.25
N TYR A 360 18.56 3.12 -16.01
CA TYR A 360 18.73 2.22 -14.88
C TYR A 360 17.90 0.93 -15.03
N LEU A 361 16.65 1.05 -15.48
CA LEU A 361 15.78 -0.11 -15.74
C LEU A 361 16.40 -1.06 -16.76
N ASN A 362 16.91 -0.54 -17.88
CA ASN A 362 17.46 -1.39 -18.93
C ASN A 362 18.81 -2.00 -18.59
N ASN A 363 19.66 -1.27 -17.88
CA ASN A 363 21.05 -1.65 -17.72
C ASN A 363 21.35 -2.32 -16.37
N VAL A 364 20.48 -2.15 -15.37
CA VAL A 364 20.75 -2.63 -14.00
C VAL A 364 19.55 -3.38 -13.43
N PHE A 365 18.42 -2.70 -13.22
CA PHE A 365 17.28 -3.29 -12.50
C PHE A 365 16.68 -4.47 -13.26
N GLY A 366 16.53 -4.34 -14.58
CA GLY A 366 15.89 -5.37 -15.38
C GLY A 366 16.65 -6.66 -15.51
N PRO A 367 17.92 -6.61 -15.94
CA PRO A 367 18.78 -7.78 -15.93
C PRO A 367 18.84 -8.45 -14.55
N PHE A 368 18.81 -7.67 -13.46
CA PHE A 368 18.76 -8.21 -12.11
C PHE A 368 17.44 -8.96 -11.82
N VAL A 369 16.28 -8.36 -12.10
CA VAL A 369 14.97 -8.97 -11.85
C VAL A 369 14.77 -10.23 -12.69
N GLN A 370 15.18 -10.22 -13.97
CA GLN A 370 15.11 -11.41 -14.83
C GLN A 370 15.90 -12.57 -14.22
N LYS A 371 17.15 -12.33 -13.83
CA LYS A 371 17.98 -13.35 -13.19
C LYS A 371 17.39 -13.83 -11.87
N LEU A 372 16.81 -12.92 -11.08
CA LEU A 372 16.15 -13.29 -9.82
C LEU A 372 14.98 -14.24 -10.08
N ILE A 373 14.16 -13.96 -11.10
CA ILE A 373 13.02 -14.80 -11.49
C ILE A 373 13.49 -16.19 -11.97
N GLU A 374 14.54 -16.25 -12.78
CA GLU A 374 15.14 -17.51 -13.22
C GLU A 374 15.64 -18.35 -12.03
N ASN A 375 16.44 -17.74 -11.15
CA ASN A 375 16.98 -18.40 -9.95
C ASN A 375 15.87 -18.90 -9.02
N THR A 376 14.83 -18.10 -8.82
CA THR A 376 13.74 -18.46 -7.91
C THR A 376 12.85 -19.55 -8.47
N LYS A 377 12.66 -19.60 -9.80
CA LYS A 377 12.00 -20.72 -10.47
C LYS A 377 12.78 -22.02 -10.27
N GLU A 378 14.09 -22.01 -10.44
CA GLU A 378 14.93 -23.19 -10.18
C GLU A 378 14.85 -23.65 -8.72
N LEU A 379 14.80 -22.71 -7.76
CA LEU A 379 14.63 -23.04 -6.34
C LEU A 379 13.27 -23.68 -6.06
N ARG A 380 12.20 -23.17 -6.66
CA ARG A 380 10.84 -23.74 -6.54
C ARG A 380 10.76 -25.14 -7.13
N ASP A 381 11.34 -25.35 -8.30
CA ASP A 381 11.32 -26.66 -8.98
C ASP A 381 12.10 -27.71 -8.15
N LYS A 382 13.10 -27.28 -7.34
CA LYS A 382 13.84 -28.13 -6.39
C LYS A 382 13.17 -28.26 -5.02
N ASN A 383 12.32 -27.31 -4.64
CA ASN A 383 11.61 -27.29 -3.36
C ASN A 383 10.18 -26.75 -3.54
N PRO A 384 9.18 -27.62 -3.74
CA PRO A 384 7.79 -27.23 -4.02
C PRO A 384 7.11 -26.38 -2.94
N HIS A 385 7.67 -26.35 -1.72
CA HIS A 385 7.18 -25.52 -0.62
C HIS A 385 7.72 -24.09 -0.64
N TYR A 386 8.62 -23.76 -1.57
CA TYR A 386 9.19 -22.44 -1.75
C TYR A 386 8.17 -21.49 -2.43
N LYS A 387 7.58 -20.60 -1.63
CA LYS A 387 6.53 -19.67 -2.06
C LYS A 387 7.14 -18.40 -2.65
N ILE A 388 7.22 -18.30 -3.97
CA ILE A 388 7.26 -17.00 -4.65
C ILE A 388 6.28 -17.05 -5.82
N PRO A 389 5.30 -16.14 -5.89
CA PRO A 389 4.50 -15.93 -7.07
C PRO A 389 5.32 -15.23 -8.15
N VAL A 390 6.06 -16.01 -8.93
CA VAL A 390 6.36 -15.61 -10.31
C VAL A 390 5.05 -15.77 -11.08
N GLY A 391 4.63 -14.70 -11.76
CA GLY A 391 3.34 -14.60 -12.41
C GLY A 391 3.11 -15.63 -13.51
N ASP A 392 2.79 -16.86 -13.15
CA ASP A 392 2.17 -17.87 -13.98
C ASP A 392 1.56 -18.92 -13.04
N GLU A 393 0.36 -18.62 -12.55
CA GLU A 393 -0.68 -19.61 -12.35
C GLU A 393 -1.98 -18.89 -12.01
N LYS A 394 -3.03 -19.20 -12.78
CA LYS A 394 -4.41 -18.87 -12.40
C LYS A 394 -4.65 -19.54 -11.06
N VAL A 395 -4.64 -18.79 -9.97
CA VAL A 395 -5.08 -19.34 -8.69
C VAL A 395 -6.60 -19.51 -8.73
N SER A 396 -6.99 -20.66 -9.27
CA SER A 396 -8.27 -21.30 -9.03
C SER A 396 -8.26 -21.77 -7.58
N TYR A 397 -8.74 -20.94 -6.66
CA TYR A 397 -9.02 -21.39 -5.30
C TYR A 397 -10.27 -22.27 -5.30
N ASN A 398 -10.10 -23.54 -5.65
CA ASN A 398 -10.97 -24.64 -5.28
C ASN A 398 -10.06 -25.81 -4.92
N GLU A 399 -10.31 -26.38 -3.74
CA GLU A 399 -9.78 -27.66 -3.23
C GLU A 399 -8.29 -27.68 -2.85
N VAL A 400 -8.01 -27.54 -1.54
CA VAL A 400 -7.22 -28.53 -0.77
C VAL A 400 -7.69 -28.45 0.68
N SER A 401 -8.59 -29.37 1.06
CA SER A 401 -8.62 -29.88 2.44
C SER A 401 -7.42 -30.82 2.61
N ASP A 402 -6.94 -30.91 3.85
CA ASP A 402 -6.08 -31.97 4.38
C ASP A 402 -4.56 -31.90 4.09
N ALA A 403 -3.82 -31.40 5.09
CA ALA A 403 -2.45 -31.82 5.49
C ALA A 403 -2.03 -30.95 6.71
N VAL A 404 -2.36 -31.30 7.95
CA VAL A 404 -1.64 -32.19 8.90
C VAL A 404 -0.13 -31.88 9.05
N ASP A 405 0.18 -31.27 10.19
CA ASP A 405 1.33 -31.41 11.10
C ASP A 405 2.74 -31.69 10.53
N LEU A 406 3.64 -30.70 10.70
CA LEU A 406 5.09 -30.91 10.79
C LEU A 406 5.67 -30.02 11.90
N THR A 407 5.36 -30.36 13.15
CA THR A 407 6.12 -29.90 14.33
C THR A 407 6.94 -31.05 14.91
N THR A 408 8.13 -31.35 14.37
CA THR A 408 9.20 -32.00 15.16
C THR A 408 10.54 -32.05 14.43
N ARG A 409 11.62 -31.98 15.21
CA ARG A 409 13.05 -32.22 14.90
C ARG A 409 13.88 -30.98 14.53
N TYR A 410 14.37 -30.29 15.55
CA TYR A 410 15.80 -30.01 15.71
C TYR A 410 16.12 -29.87 17.21
N THR A 411 16.35 -31.02 17.85
CA THR A 411 17.10 -31.16 19.12
C THR A 411 17.90 -32.45 19.01
N GLN A 412 19.12 -32.32 18.50
CA GLN A 412 20.36 -32.95 18.98
C GLN A 412 21.52 -32.48 18.10
#